data_AF-A0A662YHH4-F1
#
_entry.id   AF-A0A662YHH4-F1
#
_cell.length_a   1.000
_cell.length_b   1.000
_cell.length_c   1.000
_cell.angle_alpha   90.00
_cell.angle_beta   90.00
_cell.angle_gamma   90.00
#
_symmetry.space_group_name_H-M   'P 1'
#
loop_
_entity.id
_entity.type
_entity.pdbx_description
1 polymer ?
#
loop_
_entity_poly.entity_id
_entity_poly.type
_entity_poly.pdbx_seq_one_letter_code
_entity_poly.pdbx_strand_id
1 'polypeptide(L)'
;MATSSTSATGDTAKQEEQTFGAFMCYLVTHLRALESAREDRLFNDPFAEPLSRKAVPKLAPAIAAWMNGTDTQTHNYVNYMSIRTRYVEDAINQRNPSIRQVVLLGSGLDARAYYLESLRGCHVFEIDQAAEILAHKQQIMGDLGTPLVATKHHLVIADLSERNWEQKLLESGFDPTIPTFWNIEGLLMYIDRADDVEILKAIDVLSAPGSEFFGDMVGVVMTNEDVVGTHRMKHGEDDPLNGVFSEIGWDLKLLTSLHESGTHFGREWTRLLSTASSTPVRFDFMPDAAEDRTMGEAYQILGLLGSLLLAASLVPQMWKVYRTKSAKDISLTFQLTYLLGLSMIVAYGFGRWLWPIYIPATIELCAALTLFSMKLYYDWQNRKHDINKLADASPEVEVDVASAVSMNCHGEGVRAIQ
;
A
#
# COMPACT_ATOMS: atom_id res chain seq x y z
N MET A 1 51.04 0.96 -6.63
CA MET A 1 50.60 1.73 -5.46
C MET A 1 49.34 2.51 -5.85
N ALA A 2 48.15 1.94 -5.65
CA ALA A 2 46.87 2.65 -5.72
C ALA A 2 45.74 1.68 -5.31
N THR A 3 45.65 1.34 -4.03
CA THR A 3 44.49 0.63 -3.43
C THR A 3 44.54 0.76 -1.91
N SER A 4 44.17 1.93 -1.37
CA SER A 4 43.81 2.06 0.07
C SER A 4 43.00 3.31 0.41
N SER A 5 42.66 4.19 -0.53
CA SER A 5 41.97 5.46 -0.22
C SER A 5 40.45 5.35 -0.16
N THR A 6 39.84 4.30 -0.72
CA THR A 6 38.37 4.17 -0.81
C THR A 6 37.72 3.59 0.44
N SER A 7 38.44 2.77 1.23
CA SER A 7 37.90 2.18 2.47
C SER A 7 37.90 3.18 3.63
N ALA A 8 38.96 3.99 3.76
CA ALA A 8 39.08 4.97 4.84
C ALA A 8 38.01 6.07 4.78
N THR A 9 37.59 6.48 3.57
CA THR A 9 36.52 7.47 3.38
C THR A 9 35.15 6.91 3.72
N GLY A 10 34.89 5.62 3.41
CA GLY A 10 33.64 4.95 3.73
C GLY A 10 33.46 4.72 5.24
N ASP A 11 34.53 4.31 5.93
CA ASP A 11 34.51 4.09 7.37
C ASP A 11 34.27 5.41 8.14
N THR A 12 34.85 6.51 7.67
CA THR A 12 34.67 7.84 8.29
C THR A 12 33.23 8.34 8.12
N ALA A 13 32.66 8.22 6.93
CA ALA A 13 31.27 8.64 6.68
C ALA A 13 30.26 7.80 7.49
N LYS A 14 30.48 6.49 7.59
CA LYS A 14 29.62 5.60 8.39
C LYS A 14 29.69 5.94 9.89
N GLN A 15 30.88 6.30 10.38
CA GLN A 15 31.07 6.73 11.76
C GLN A 15 30.42 8.09 12.08
N GLU A 16 30.48 9.04 11.13
CA GLU A 16 29.76 10.32 11.24
C GLU A 16 28.25 10.12 11.26
N GLU A 17 27.72 9.25 10.39
CA GLU A 17 26.28 8.93 10.34
C GLU A 17 25.80 8.26 11.64
N GLN A 18 26.55 7.30 12.16
CA GLN A 18 26.26 6.68 13.47
C GLN A 18 26.28 7.72 14.62
N THR A 19 27.23 8.65 14.57
CA THR A 19 27.33 9.74 15.55
C THR A 19 26.11 10.67 15.48
N PHE A 20 25.65 11.00 14.28
CA PHE A 20 24.46 11.80 14.06
C PHE A 20 23.18 11.07 14.48
N GLY A 21 23.03 9.79 14.14
CA GLY A 21 21.89 8.96 14.58
C GLY A 21 21.79 8.87 16.10
N ALA A 22 22.92 8.66 16.78
CA ALA A 22 22.99 8.68 18.23
C ALA A 22 22.60 10.05 18.81
N PHE A 23 23.08 11.15 18.22
CA PHE A 23 22.69 12.51 18.61
C PHE A 23 21.16 12.70 18.52
N MET A 24 20.55 12.31 17.39
CA MET A 24 19.10 12.44 17.19
C MET A 24 18.31 11.60 18.19
N CYS A 25 18.73 10.36 18.48
CA CYS A 25 18.10 9.52 19.49
C CYS A 25 18.01 10.22 20.86
N TYR A 26 19.13 10.77 21.34
CA TYR A 26 19.16 11.46 22.63
C TYR A 26 18.41 12.79 22.61
N LEU A 27 18.48 13.56 21.52
CA LEU A 27 17.74 14.82 21.37
C LEU A 27 16.23 14.57 21.45
N VAL A 28 15.69 13.69 20.62
CA VAL A 28 14.24 13.38 20.59
C VAL A 28 13.78 12.86 21.95
N THR A 29 14.57 11.99 22.57
CA THR A 29 14.27 11.47 23.91
C THR A 29 14.28 12.57 24.97
N HIS A 30 15.21 13.52 24.89
CA HIS A 30 15.21 14.68 25.78
C HIS A 30 13.97 15.57 25.58
N LEU A 31 13.55 15.80 24.34
CA LEU A 31 12.34 16.58 24.05
C LEU A 31 11.07 15.88 24.59
N ARG A 32 11.00 14.54 24.52
CA ARG A 32 9.94 13.75 25.18
C ARG A 32 9.98 13.87 26.70
N ALA A 33 11.16 13.95 27.30
CA ALA A 33 11.33 14.17 28.73
C ALA A 33 10.79 15.54 29.15
N LEU A 34 11.06 16.58 28.36
CA LEU A 34 10.54 17.93 28.58
C LEU A 34 9.01 17.96 28.51
N GLU A 35 8.40 17.26 27.55
CA GLU A 35 6.94 17.16 27.47
C GLU A 35 6.35 16.42 28.67
N SER A 36 6.94 15.28 29.07
CA SER A 36 6.43 14.46 30.18
C SER A 36 6.45 15.18 31.53
N ALA A 37 7.34 16.16 31.68
CA ALA A 37 7.45 17.02 32.86
C ALA A 37 6.38 18.13 32.94
N ARG A 38 5.61 18.36 31.87
CA ARG A 38 4.55 19.39 31.84
C ARG A 38 3.30 18.94 32.58
N GLU A 39 2.55 19.91 33.12
CA GLU A 39 1.21 19.65 33.68
C GLU A 39 0.17 19.37 32.58
N ASP A 40 0.27 20.08 31.45
CA ASP A 40 -0.59 19.96 30.27
C ASP A 40 0.00 19.00 29.21
N ARG A 41 0.75 17.98 29.65
CA ARG A 41 1.47 17.05 28.78
C ARG A 41 0.51 16.28 27.86
N LEU A 42 0.93 16.09 26.61
CA LEU A 42 0.18 15.29 25.63
C LEU A 42 0.32 13.78 25.84
N PHE A 43 1.45 13.33 26.38
CA PHE A 43 1.75 11.95 26.77
C PHE A 43 2.67 11.94 27.99
N ASN A 44 2.97 10.76 28.51
CA ASN A 44 3.88 10.60 29.64
C ASN A 44 4.83 9.43 29.39
N ASP A 45 6.04 9.74 28.93
CA ASP A 45 7.17 8.80 28.82
C ASP A 45 8.04 8.95 30.08
N PRO A 46 7.86 8.09 31.10
CA PRO A 46 8.59 8.19 32.36
C PRO A 46 10.08 7.82 32.21
N PHE A 47 10.48 7.23 31.08
CA PHE A 47 11.84 6.75 30.86
C PHE A 47 12.68 7.70 30.01
N ALA A 48 12.05 8.60 29.27
CA ALA A 48 12.72 9.63 28.47
C ALA A 48 13.77 10.42 29.28
N GLU A 49 13.43 10.85 30.49
CA GLU A 49 14.35 11.62 31.33
C GLU A 49 15.56 10.77 31.79
N PRO A 50 15.39 9.58 32.41
CA PRO A 50 16.52 8.70 32.75
C PRO A 50 17.40 8.32 31.56
N LEU A 51 16.79 8.04 30.40
CA LEU A 51 17.51 7.61 29.19
C LEU A 51 18.39 8.73 28.61
N SER A 52 17.97 10.00 28.73
CA SER A 52 18.67 11.13 28.12
C SER A 52 19.58 11.90 29.10
N ARG A 53 19.29 11.88 30.42
CA ARG A 53 19.95 12.73 31.44
C ARG A 53 21.48 12.79 31.33
N LYS A 54 22.15 11.65 31.17
CA LYS A 54 23.63 11.59 31.12
C LYS A 54 24.21 12.16 29.82
N ALA A 55 23.44 12.13 28.73
CA ALA A 55 23.88 12.61 27.42
C ALA A 55 23.63 14.12 27.25
N VAL A 56 22.54 14.65 27.82
CA VAL A 56 22.12 16.06 27.66
C VAL A 56 23.24 17.08 27.90
N PRO A 57 24.07 17.03 28.97
CA PRO A 57 25.13 18.02 29.17
C PRO A 57 26.16 18.07 28.04
N LYS A 58 26.42 16.92 27.39
CA LYS A 58 27.35 16.84 26.24
C LYS A 58 26.71 17.36 24.96
N LEU A 59 25.39 17.18 24.83
CA LEU A 59 24.62 17.57 23.66
C LEU A 59 24.20 19.04 23.71
N ALA A 60 24.14 19.64 24.90
CA ALA A 60 23.64 21.00 25.12
C ALA A 60 24.19 22.05 24.13
N PRO A 61 25.50 22.09 23.78
CA PRO A 61 26.00 23.02 22.76
C PRO A 61 25.39 22.81 21.38
N ALA A 62 25.25 21.55 20.95
CA ALA A 62 24.65 21.20 19.66
C ALA A 62 23.12 21.38 19.66
N ILE A 63 22.44 21.11 20.79
CA ILE A 63 21.02 21.42 20.98
C ILE A 63 20.80 22.94 20.89
N ALA A 64 21.63 23.74 21.56
CA ALA A 64 21.55 25.19 21.51
C ALA A 64 21.81 25.74 20.10
N ALA A 65 22.78 25.16 19.37
CA ALA A 65 23.03 25.51 17.97
C ALA A 65 21.86 25.11 17.06
N TRP A 66 21.28 23.93 17.26
CA TRP A 66 20.12 23.44 16.51
C TRP A 66 18.87 24.30 16.70
N MET A 67 18.61 24.72 17.93
CA MET A 67 17.43 25.52 18.28
C MET A 67 17.54 27.00 17.86
N ASN A 68 18.71 27.43 17.38
CA ASN A 68 19.04 28.72 16.76
C ASN A 68 18.30 29.97 17.32
N GLY A 69 18.09 30.00 18.63
CA GLY A 69 17.82 31.19 19.45
C GLY A 69 16.52 31.97 19.18
N THR A 70 15.38 31.47 19.67
CA THR A 70 14.34 32.21 20.42
C THR A 70 13.53 31.18 21.23
N ASP A 71 12.92 31.56 22.36
CA ASP A 71 12.05 30.64 23.14
C ASP A 71 10.97 29.98 22.25
N THR A 72 10.50 30.70 21.23
CA THR A 72 9.47 30.25 20.29
C THR A 72 9.91 29.08 19.41
N GLN A 73 11.14 29.06 18.89
CA GLN A 73 11.61 27.94 18.06
C GLN A 73 11.80 26.66 18.87
N THR A 74 12.43 26.77 20.04
CA THR A 74 12.56 25.66 20.99
C THR A 74 11.18 25.10 21.35
N HIS A 75 10.21 25.98 21.62
CA HIS A 75 8.84 25.58 21.92
C HIS A 75 8.17 24.85 20.74
N ASN A 76 8.39 25.30 19.50
CA ASN A 76 7.86 24.63 18.31
C ASN A 76 8.48 23.24 18.11
N TYR A 77 9.78 23.06 18.30
CA TYR A 77 10.38 21.73 18.16
C TYR A 77 9.95 20.75 19.26
N VAL A 78 9.82 21.23 20.50
CA VAL A 78 9.19 20.44 21.58
C VAL A 78 7.77 20.07 21.14
N ASN A 79 6.95 21.02 20.70
CA ASN A 79 5.59 20.73 20.24
C ASN A 79 5.56 19.76 19.05
N TYR A 80 6.46 19.87 18.08
CA TYR A 80 6.56 18.95 16.95
C TYR A 80 6.81 17.52 17.45
N MET A 81 7.85 17.31 18.26
CA MET A 81 8.15 16.01 18.84
C MET A 81 6.99 15.49 19.69
N SER A 82 6.33 16.38 20.42
CA SER A 82 5.23 15.99 21.29
C SER A 82 4.00 15.54 20.52
N ILE A 83 3.65 16.28 19.47
CA ILE A 83 2.53 15.98 18.58
C ILE A 83 2.81 14.70 17.81
N ARG A 84 4.01 14.51 17.27
CA ARG A 84 4.40 13.26 16.60
C ARG A 84 4.30 12.07 17.55
N THR A 85 4.92 12.16 18.72
CA THR A 85 4.89 11.08 19.73
C THR A 85 3.45 10.71 20.06
N ARG A 86 2.58 11.71 20.23
CA ARG A 86 1.16 11.51 20.52
C ARG A 86 0.41 10.83 19.36
N TYR A 87 0.63 11.22 18.12
CA TYR A 87 0.03 10.55 16.96
C TYR A 87 0.46 9.08 16.84
N VAL A 88 1.74 8.79 17.09
CA VAL A 88 2.25 7.41 17.09
C VAL A 88 1.60 6.59 18.22
N GLU A 89 1.52 7.14 19.44
CA GLU A 89 0.84 6.46 20.56
C GLU A 89 -0.64 6.23 20.28
N ASP A 90 -1.35 7.23 19.73
CA ASP A 90 -2.76 7.07 19.35
C ASP A 90 -2.92 6.02 18.26
N ALA A 91 -2.03 5.95 17.26
CA ALA A 91 -2.05 4.90 16.23
C ALA A 91 -1.84 3.51 16.84
N ILE A 92 -0.85 3.34 17.74
CA ILE A 92 -0.63 2.07 18.45
C ILE A 92 -1.84 1.74 19.33
N ASN A 93 -2.45 2.71 20.01
CA ASN A 93 -3.60 2.49 20.88
C ASN A 93 -4.88 2.14 20.11
N GLN A 94 -5.06 2.70 18.92
CA GLN A 94 -6.23 2.50 18.05
C GLN A 94 -6.10 1.27 17.16
N ARG A 95 -4.90 0.68 17.07
CA ARG A 95 -4.67 -0.53 16.30
C ARG A 95 -5.69 -1.61 16.63
N ASN A 96 -6.02 -2.48 15.67
CA ASN A 96 -6.93 -3.58 15.95
C ASN A 96 -6.43 -4.39 17.17
N PRO A 97 -7.21 -4.49 18.26
CA PRO A 97 -6.76 -5.13 19.49
C PRO A 97 -6.40 -6.62 19.31
N SER A 98 -6.78 -7.27 18.23
CA SER A 98 -6.31 -8.64 17.92
C SER A 98 -4.85 -8.70 17.47
N ILE A 99 -4.28 -7.58 17.01
CA ILE A 99 -2.88 -7.46 16.63
C ILE A 99 -2.00 -7.43 17.89
N ARG A 100 -1.35 -8.57 18.16
CA ARG A 100 -0.46 -8.78 19.30
C ARG A 100 1.03 -8.77 18.92
N GLN A 101 1.36 -8.68 17.64
CA GLN A 101 2.73 -8.55 17.16
C GLN A 101 2.97 -7.09 16.74
N VAL A 102 3.99 -6.45 17.32
CA VAL A 102 4.30 -5.04 17.08
C VAL A 102 5.78 -4.88 16.77
N VAL A 103 6.11 -4.17 15.69
CA VAL A 103 7.49 -3.91 15.27
C VAL A 103 7.73 -2.41 15.21
N LEU A 104 8.78 -1.95 15.92
CA LEU A 104 9.23 -0.56 15.95
C LEU A 104 10.57 -0.49 15.19
N LEU A 105 10.55 0.07 13.99
CA LEU A 105 11.72 0.23 13.12
C LEU A 105 12.43 1.55 13.41
N GLY A 106 13.77 1.53 13.50
CA GLY A 106 14.53 2.71 13.94
C GLY A 106 14.24 3.07 15.39
N SER A 107 14.11 2.05 16.24
CA SER A 107 13.55 2.20 17.60
C SER A 107 14.35 3.13 18.51
N GLY A 108 15.65 3.30 18.30
CA GLY A 108 16.54 4.11 19.13
C GLY A 108 16.29 3.96 20.63
N LEU A 109 15.86 5.06 21.26
CA LEU A 109 15.52 5.13 22.68
C LEU A 109 14.00 5.15 22.95
N ASP A 110 13.18 4.66 22.02
CA ASP A 110 11.77 4.35 22.27
C ASP A 110 11.65 3.42 23.49
N ALA A 111 10.70 3.74 24.37
CA ALA A 111 10.42 3.05 25.61
C ALA A 111 8.96 2.57 25.72
N ARG A 112 8.16 2.65 24.65
CA ARG A 112 6.74 2.30 24.66
C ARG A 112 6.48 0.87 25.15
N ALA A 113 7.36 -0.09 24.86
CA ALA A 113 7.27 -1.46 25.38
C ALA A 113 7.23 -1.54 26.93
N TYR A 114 7.73 -0.51 27.61
CA TYR A 114 7.82 -0.42 29.07
C TYR A 114 6.70 0.42 29.72
N TYR A 115 5.98 1.27 28.99
CA TYR A 115 4.95 2.13 29.60
C TYR A 115 3.60 2.17 28.88
N LEU A 116 3.52 1.80 27.60
CA LEU A 116 2.29 1.96 26.83
C LEU A 116 1.34 0.79 27.10
N GLU A 117 0.30 1.04 27.89
CA GLU A 117 -0.63 0.02 28.40
C GLU A 117 -1.32 -0.81 27.31
N SER A 118 -1.59 -0.20 26.14
CA SER A 118 -2.19 -0.93 25.01
C SER A 118 -1.30 -2.03 24.46
N LEU A 119 0.01 -2.03 24.75
CA LEU A 119 0.95 -3.08 24.37
C LEU A 119 0.94 -4.26 25.35
N ARG A 120 0.12 -4.23 26.40
CA ARG A 120 -0.06 -5.40 27.25
C ARG A 120 -0.60 -6.58 26.43
N GLY A 121 0.00 -7.75 26.64
CA GLY A 121 -0.32 -8.94 25.84
C GLY A 121 0.40 -9.02 24.50
N CYS A 122 1.18 -8.01 24.11
CA CYS A 122 1.91 -8.00 22.84
C CYS A 122 3.31 -8.58 22.96
N HIS A 123 3.82 -9.06 21.82
CA HIS A 123 5.22 -9.28 21.53
C HIS A 123 5.73 -8.08 20.74
N VAL A 124 6.62 -7.29 21.36
CA VAL A 124 7.21 -6.10 20.75
C VAL A 124 8.62 -6.41 20.26
N PHE A 125 8.91 -6.05 19.02
CA PHE A 125 10.23 -6.10 18.42
C PHE A 125 10.69 -4.67 18.16
N GLU A 126 11.91 -4.37 18.58
CA GLU A 126 12.55 -3.09 18.33
C GLU A 126 13.79 -3.35 17.48
N ILE A 127 13.84 -2.74 16.29
CA ILE A 127 14.94 -2.93 15.35
C ILE A 127 15.71 -1.62 15.22
N ASP A 128 17.02 -1.67 15.41
CA ASP A 128 17.91 -0.53 15.23
C ASP A 128 19.34 -0.98 14.90
N GLN A 129 20.10 -0.12 14.20
CA GLN A 129 21.50 -0.38 13.87
C GLN A 129 22.45 -0.04 15.02
N ALA A 130 22.08 0.90 15.89
CA ALA A 130 22.95 1.46 16.92
C ALA A 130 22.98 0.55 18.17
N ALA A 131 23.85 -0.47 18.13
CA ALA A 131 24.01 -1.45 19.20
C ALA A 131 24.28 -0.80 20.57
N GLU A 132 25.08 0.27 20.61
CA GLU A 132 25.39 1.04 21.83
C GLU A 132 24.18 1.80 22.39
N ILE A 133 23.27 2.29 21.53
CA ILE A 133 22.03 2.95 21.95
C ILE A 133 21.07 1.93 22.58
N LEU A 134 20.92 0.77 21.95
CA LEU A 134 20.11 -0.32 22.47
C LEU A 134 20.67 -0.88 23.79
N ALA A 135 22.00 -1.06 23.88
CA ALA A 135 22.66 -1.49 25.11
C ALA A 135 22.51 -0.46 26.24
N HIS A 136 22.64 0.83 25.95
CA HIS A 136 22.38 1.91 26.91
C HIS A 136 20.93 1.86 27.42
N LYS A 137 19.96 1.69 26.52
CA LYS A 137 18.55 1.52 26.91
C LYS A 137 18.35 0.33 27.85
N GLN A 138 18.88 -0.85 27.50
CA GLN A 138 18.78 -2.04 28.35
C GLN A 138 19.40 -1.81 29.73
N GLN A 139 20.57 -1.17 29.79
CA GLN A 139 21.23 -0.85 31.04
C GLN A 139 20.36 0.05 31.91
N ILE A 140 19.85 1.16 31.36
CA ILE A 140 19.02 2.10 32.13
C ILE A 140 17.71 1.45 32.60
N MET A 141 17.05 0.66 31.76
CA MET A 141 15.83 -0.06 32.15
C MET A 141 16.11 -1.09 33.25
N GLY A 142 17.25 -1.78 33.19
CA GLY A 142 17.72 -2.70 34.23
C GLY A 142 18.03 -2.00 35.55
N ASP A 143 18.75 -0.87 35.50
CA ASP A 143 19.11 -0.05 36.67
C ASP A 143 17.86 0.49 37.39
N LEU A 144 16.80 0.81 36.65
CA LEU A 144 15.52 1.27 37.20
C LEU A 144 14.64 0.13 37.75
N GLY A 145 14.95 -1.13 37.42
CA GLY A 145 14.11 -2.28 37.79
C GLY A 145 12.73 -2.25 37.14
N THR A 146 12.61 -1.65 35.96
CA THR A 146 11.31 -1.40 35.30
C THR A 146 10.69 -2.71 34.79
N PRO A 147 9.46 -3.07 35.21
CA PRO A 147 8.75 -4.19 34.61
C PRO A 147 8.27 -3.85 33.19
N LEU A 148 8.36 -4.82 32.28
CA LEU A 148 7.78 -4.69 30.95
C LEU A 148 6.24 -4.65 31.02
N VAL A 149 5.63 -3.77 30.22
CA VAL A 149 4.18 -3.79 29.98
C VAL A 149 3.85 -4.83 28.90
N ALA A 150 4.67 -4.89 27.85
CA ALA A 150 4.60 -5.93 26.84
C ALA A 150 4.85 -7.33 27.45
N THR A 151 4.28 -8.36 26.83
CA THR A 151 4.50 -9.75 27.27
C THR A 151 5.87 -10.27 26.89
N LYS A 152 6.34 -9.88 25.70
CA LYS A 152 7.69 -10.18 25.20
C LYS A 152 8.27 -8.93 24.56
N HIS A 153 9.57 -8.78 24.69
CA HIS A 153 10.30 -7.65 24.13
C HIS A 153 11.65 -8.13 23.60
N HIS A 154 11.94 -7.87 22.32
CA HIS A 154 13.18 -8.24 21.66
C HIS A 154 13.84 -7.03 21.02
N LEU A 155 15.12 -6.80 21.35
CA LEU A 155 15.96 -5.84 20.65
C LEU A 155 16.74 -6.56 19.56
N VAL A 156 16.54 -6.14 18.31
CA VAL A 156 17.15 -6.72 17.12
C VAL A 156 18.15 -5.72 16.55
N ILE A 157 19.44 -6.04 16.66
CA ILE A 157 20.52 -5.18 16.14
C ILE A 157 20.69 -5.46 14.65
N ALA A 158 20.18 -4.55 13.82
CA ALA A 158 20.25 -4.66 12.37
C ALA A 158 20.23 -3.29 11.69
N ASP A 159 21.00 -3.18 10.61
CA ASP A 159 20.93 -2.06 9.69
C ASP A 159 19.79 -2.32 8.70
N LEU A 160 18.81 -1.40 8.66
CA LEU A 160 17.61 -1.56 7.83
C LEU A 160 17.91 -1.35 6.33
N SER A 161 19.04 -0.72 5.99
CA SER A 161 19.54 -0.65 4.61
C SER A 161 20.23 -1.96 4.16
N GLU A 162 20.49 -2.90 5.08
CA GLU A 162 21.03 -4.22 4.76
C GLU A 162 19.92 -5.28 4.66
N ARG A 163 19.98 -6.18 3.67
CA ARG A 163 18.99 -7.27 3.48
C ARG A 163 19.09 -8.45 4.47
N ASN A 164 19.52 -8.19 5.71
CA ASN A 164 19.66 -9.21 6.75
C ASN A 164 18.77 -8.97 7.97
N TRP A 165 18.11 -7.80 8.06
CA TRP A 165 17.30 -7.47 9.22
C TRP A 165 16.03 -8.34 9.28
N GLU A 166 15.48 -8.73 8.13
CA GLU A 166 14.31 -9.60 8.00
C GLU A 166 14.61 -10.98 8.59
N GLN A 167 15.77 -11.54 8.25
CA GLN A 167 16.21 -12.82 8.80
C GLN A 167 16.43 -12.73 10.31
N LYS A 168 17.10 -11.68 10.80
CA LYS A 168 17.32 -11.48 12.23
C LYS A 168 16.01 -11.29 13.00
N LEU A 169 15.02 -10.63 12.40
CA LEU A 169 13.69 -10.47 12.95
C LEU A 169 12.99 -11.84 13.08
N LEU A 170 12.99 -12.65 12.02
CA LEU A 170 12.45 -14.01 12.03
C LEU A 170 13.12 -14.89 13.09
N GLU A 171 14.45 -14.86 13.18
CA GLU A 171 15.23 -15.59 14.18
C GLU A 171 14.94 -15.15 15.62
N SER A 172 14.47 -13.90 15.80
CA SER A 172 14.05 -13.37 17.10
C SER A 172 12.65 -13.84 17.53
N GLY A 173 11.98 -14.65 16.70
CA GLY A 173 10.67 -15.23 16.98
C GLY A 173 9.49 -14.43 16.42
N PHE A 174 9.73 -13.54 15.45
CA PHE A 174 8.67 -12.91 14.66
C PHE A 174 7.95 -13.96 13.80
N ASP A 175 6.62 -13.89 13.75
CA ASP A 175 5.79 -14.80 12.97
C ASP A 175 5.11 -14.04 11.81
N PRO A 176 5.54 -14.23 10.55
CA PRO A 176 4.96 -13.52 9.40
C PRO A 176 3.54 -14.01 9.06
N THR A 177 3.03 -15.05 9.72
CA THR A 177 1.70 -15.61 9.47
C THR A 177 0.59 -14.95 10.30
N ILE A 178 0.94 -14.09 11.25
CA ILE A 178 -0.01 -13.34 12.08
C ILE A 178 0.04 -11.83 11.78
N PRO A 179 -1.08 -11.11 11.95
CA PRO A 179 -1.11 -9.66 11.76
C PRO A 179 -0.10 -8.92 12.63
N THR A 180 0.57 -7.95 12.03
CA THR A 180 1.59 -7.11 12.68
C THR A 180 1.22 -5.64 12.64
N PHE A 181 1.48 -4.89 13.70
CA PHE A 181 1.49 -3.44 13.66
C PHE A 181 2.93 -2.96 13.45
N TRP A 182 3.18 -2.32 12.30
CA TRP A 182 4.48 -1.75 11.96
C TRP A 182 4.52 -0.26 12.25
N ASN A 183 5.54 0.20 12.96
CA ASN A 183 5.79 1.61 13.20
C ASN A 183 7.14 2.01 12.61
N ILE A 184 7.13 3.01 11.74
CA ILE A 184 8.31 3.71 11.24
C ILE A 184 8.21 5.17 11.65
N GLU A 185 8.70 5.49 12.85
CA GLU A 185 8.72 6.86 13.37
C GLU A 185 10.12 7.46 13.17
N GLY A 186 10.21 8.55 12.39
CA GLY A 186 11.41 9.37 12.28
C GLY A 186 12.60 8.65 11.66
N LEU A 187 12.36 7.72 10.72
CA LEU A 187 13.41 6.92 10.08
C LEU A 187 13.60 7.27 8.60
N LEU A 188 12.53 7.24 7.79
CA LEU A 188 12.62 7.29 6.32
C LEU A 188 13.37 8.53 5.81
N MET A 189 13.29 9.64 6.54
CA MET A 189 13.99 10.89 6.21
C MET A 189 15.53 10.83 6.30
N TYR A 190 16.08 9.79 6.94
CA TYR A 190 17.52 9.63 7.18
C TYR A 190 18.19 8.59 6.30
N ILE A 191 17.43 7.89 5.47
CA ILE A 191 17.94 6.89 4.53
C ILE A 191 17.57 7.28 3.10
N ASP A 192 18.24 6.67 2.12
CA ASP A 192 17.98 6.99 0.72
C ASP A 192 16.63 6.41 0.29
N ARG A 193 15.92 7.10 -0.62
CA ARG A 193 14.60 6.64 -1.12
C ARG A 193 14.63 5.19 -1.62
N ALA A 194 15.74 4.75 -2.22
CA ALA A 194 15.85 3.36 -2.68
C ALA A 194 15.76 2.35 -1.53
N ASP A 195 16.38 2.67 -0.39
CA ASP A 195 16.34 1.82 0.81
C ASP A 195 14.96 1.89 1.46
N ASP A 196 14.31 3.05 1.49
CA ASP A 196 12.91 3.17 1.94
C ASP A 196 11.99 2.20 1.18
N VAL A 197 12.10 2.17 -0.15
CA VAL A 197 11.29 1.29 -0.99
C VAL A 197 11.55 -0.18 -0.67
N GLU A 198 12.81 -0.56 -0.44
CA GLU A 198 13.16 -1.93 -0.10
C GLU A 198 12.64 -2.32 1.29
N ILE A 199 12.72 -1.43 2.29
CA ILE A 199 12.15 -1.63 3.63
C ILE A 199 10.64 -1.80 3.55
N LEU A 200 9.94 -0.92 2.83
CA LEU A 200 8.49 -0.99 2.66
C LEU A 200 8.06 -2.29 1.97
N LYS A 201 8.79 -2.74 0.94
CA LYS A 201 8.53 -4.04 0.29
C LYS A 201 8.77 -5.22 1.22
N ALA A 202 9.82 -5.17 2.05
CA ALA A 202 10.08 -6.20 3.04
C ALA A 202 8.95 -6.26 4.08
N ILE A 203 8.43 -5.11 4.54
CA ILE A 203 7.26 -5.04 5.41
C ILE A 203 6.04 -5.66 4.74
N ASP A 204 5.79 -5.34 3.47
CA ASP A 204 4.68 -5.92 2.70
C ASP A 204 4.78 -7.46 2.64
N VAL A 205 5.95 -7.98 2.32
CA VAL A 205 6.20 -9.44 2.26
C VAL A 205 6.07 -10.13 3.63
N LEU A 206 6.48 -9.46 4.71
CA LEU A 206 6.44 -10.00 6.07
C LEU A 206 5.06 -9.85 6.77
N SER A 207 4.09 -9.22 6.11
CA SER A 207 2.81 -8.89 6.71
C SER A 207 1.71 -9.88 6.34
N ALA A 208 1.11 -10.51 7.35
CA ALA A 208 -0.13 -11.24 7.17
C ALA A 208 -1.30 -10.27 6.88
N PRO A 209 -2.37 -10.72 6.21
CA PRO A 209 -3.59 -9.94 6.04
C PRO A 209 -4.12 -9.40 7.37
N GLY A 210 -4.53 -8.14 7.40
CA GLY A 210 -4.95 -7.45 8.62
C GLY A 210 -3.82 -6.80 9.41
N SER A 211 -2.57 -6.87 8.94
CA SER A 211 -1.46 -6.06 9.48
C SER A 211 -1.72 -4.56 9.27
N GLU A 212 -1.31 -3.74 10.22
CA GLU A 212 -1.50 -2.29 10.21
C GLU A 212 -0.14 -1.59 10.24
N PHE A 213 -0.11 -0.33 9.81
CA PHE A 213 1.13 0.42 9.57
C PHE A 213 0.97 1.86 10.08
N PHE A 214 2.05 2.43 10.59
CA PHE A 214 2.21 3.86 10.80
C PHE A 214 3.58 4.29 10.28
N GLY A 215 3.61 5.34 9.48
CA GLY A 215 4.84 6.00 9.04
C GLY A 215 4.71 7.51 9.05
N ASP A 216 5.83 8.20 9.21
CA ASP A 216 5.94 9.65 9.00
C ASP A 216 6.85 10.00 7.82
N MET A 217 6.59 11.16 7.20
CA MET A 217 7.42 11.69 6.11
C MET A 217 7.54 13.21 6.22
N VAL A 218 8.72 13.72 5.88
CA VAL A 218 8.97 15.16 5.72
C VAL A 218 8.79 15.59 4.27
N GLY A 219 8.50 16.86 4.06
CA GLY A 219 8.52 17.45 2.73
C GLY A 219 9.92 17.55 2.13
N VAL A 220 9.97 17.66 0.81
CA VAL A 220 11.23 17.71 0.03
C VAL A 220 12.11 18.88 0.45
N VAL A 221 11.52 19.96 0.98
CA VAL A 221 12.25 21.13 1.45
C VAL A 221 13.30 20.77 2.52
N MET A 222 13.03 19.77 3.36
CA MET A 222 13.93 19.33 4.42
C MET A 222 15.20 18.65 3.90
N THR A 223 15.21 18.17 2.65
CA THR A 223 16.41 17.60 2.02
C THR A 223 17.45 18.66 1.63
N ASN A 224 17.01 19.93 1.55
CA ASN A 224 17.86 21.08 1.23
C ASN A 224 18.22 21.92 2.47
N GLU A 225 17.69 21.56 3.63
CA GLU A 225 17.96 22.24 4.90
C GLU A 225 19.07 21.51 5.67
N ASP A 226 20.00 22.28 6.22
CA ASP A 226 20.93 21.76 7.20
C ASP A 226 20.19 21.60 8.53
N VAL A 227 20.03 20.35 8.98
CA VAL A 227 19.32 20.01 10.22
C VAL A 227 20.23 20.30 11.40
N VAL A 228 21.36 19.61 11.55
CA VAL A 228 22.35 19.87 12.61
C VAL A 228 23.76 19.93 12.01
N GLY A 229 24.40 21.09 12.16
CA GLY A 229 25.68 21.35 11.49
C GLY A 229 25.45 21.40 9.98
N THR A 230 26.00 20.43 9.24
CA THR A 230 25.82 20.28 7.78
C THR A 230 25.03 19.02 7.40
N HIS A 231 24.44 18.32 8.37
CA HIS A 231 23.67 17.11 8.09
C HIS A 231 22.31 17.46 7.49
N ARG A 232 21.97 16.81 6.38
CA ARG A 232 20.68 16.97 5.69
C ARG A 232 19.89 15.67 5.76
N MET A 233 18.58 15.79 5.70
CA MET A 233 17.72 14.62 5.49
C MET A 233 18.01 14.06 4.09
N LYS A 234 18.12 12.74 3.98
CA LYS A 234 18.43 12.05 2.72
C LYS A 234 17.20 11.94 1.82
N HIS A 235 16.01 11.93 2.42
CA HIS A 235 14.76 11.77 1.69
C HIS A 235 13.64 12.62 2.30
N GLY A 236 12.72 13.06 1.43
CA GLY A 236 11.52 13.82 1.77
C GLY A 236 10.65 13.98 0.53
N GLU A 237 9.33 13.90 0.70
CA GLU A 237 8.35 13.96 -0.37
C GLU A 237 7.16 14.85 0.00
N ASP A 238 6.68 15.63 -0.97
CA ASP A 238 5.49 16.48 -0.80
C ASP A 238 4.18 15.75 -1.19
N ASP A 239 4.25 14.48 -1.57
CA ASP A 239 3.06 13.67 -1.76
C ASP A 239 3.39 12.20 -1.47
N PRO A 240 3.66 11.87 -0.20
CA PRO A 240 4.18 10.56 0.16
C PRO A 240 3.24 9.41 -0.22
N LEU A 241 1.92 9.65 -0.24
CA LEU A 241 0.91 8.65 -0.61
C LEU A 241 0.93 8.30 -2.10
N ASN A 242 1.19 9.28 -2.98
CA ASN A 242 1.42 9.03 -4.41
C ASN A 242 2.91 8.87 -4.76
N GLY A 243 3.78 8.87 -3.74
CA GLY A 243 5.23 8.75 -3.83
C GLY A 243 5.71 7.42 -3.26
N VAL A 244 6.61 7.46 -2.29
CA VAL A 244 7.29 6.27 -1.72
C VAL A 244 6.31 5.24 -1.15
N PHE A 245 5.19 5.67 -0.56
CA PHE A 245 4.21 4.72 -0.02
C PHE A 245 3.31 4.10 -1.09
N SER A 246 3.27 4.66 -2.30
CA SER A 246 2.54 4.03 -3.43
C SER A 246 3.24 2.77 -3.97
N GLU A 247 4.47 2.52 -3.53
CA GLU A 247 5.30 1.38 -3.94
C GLU A 247 4.88 0.05 -3.28
N ILE A 248 3.95 0.11 -2.32
CA ILE A 248 3.36 -1.04 -1.62
C ILE A 248 1.84 -1.06 -1.78
N GLY A 249 1.24 -2.25 -1.70
CA GLY A 249 -0.21 -2.45 -1.90
C GLY A 249 -1.12 -2.04 -0.73
N TRP A 250 -0.65 -1.15 0.14
CA TRP A 250 -1.34 -0.77 1.38
C TRP A 250 -2.30 0.39 1.16
N ASP A 251 -3.46 0.35 1.83
CA ASP A 251 -4.43 1.45 1.82
C ASP A 251 -4.10 2.47 2.92
N LEU A 252 -3.03 3.23 2.70
CA LEU A 252 -2.59 4.27 3.64
C LEU A 252 -3.37 5.57 3.42
N LYS A 253 -3.69 6.25 4.52
CA LYS A 253 -4.36 7.55 4.49
C LYS A 253 -3.52 8.59 5.21
N LEU A 254 -3.57 9.83 4.71
CA LEU A 254 -2.97 10.97 5.40
C LEU A 254 -3.86 11.28 6.62
N LEU A 255 -3.39 10.96 7.81
CA LEU A 255 -4.10 11.28 9.05
C LEU A 255 -4.06 12.78 9.33
N THR A 256 -2.87 13.37 9.22
CA THR A 256 -2.69 14.81 9.31
C THR A 256 -1.36 15.24 8.72
N SER A 257 -1.23 16.54 8.48
CA SER A 257 0.01 17.18 8.05
C SER A 257 0.25 18.42 8.90
N LEU A 258 1.46 18.56 9.44
CA LEU A 258 1.89 19.73 10.19
C LEU A 258 2.39 20.88 9.28
N HIS A 259 1.91 20.92 8.03
CA HIS A 259 2.25 21.94 7.04
C HIS A 259 1.71 23.34 7.39
N GLU A 260 0.47 23.41 7.90
CA GLU A 260 -0.14 24.67 8.33
C GLU A 260 -0.19 24.77 9.85
N SER A 261 -0.23 26.01 10.36
CA SER A 261 -0.47 26.24 11.79
C SER A 261 -1.87 25.78 12.16
N GLY A 262 -2.05 25.29 13.38
CA GLY A 262 -3.33 24.78 13.86
C GLY A 262 -3.24 24.26 15.28
N THR A 263 -4.30 23.60 15.74
CA THR A 263 -4.36 23.02 17.08
C THR A 263 -4.38 21.50 16.98
N HIS A 264 -3.44 20.83 17.66
CA HIS A 264 -3.36 19.38 17.75
C HIS A 264 -3.45 18.95 19.21
N PHE A 265 -4.46 18.14 19.56
CA PHE A 265 -4.67 17.68 20.94
C PHE A 265 -4.79 18.82 21.97
N GLY A 266 -5.31 19.98 21.55
CA GLY A 266 -5.38 21.18 22.39
C GLY A 266 -4.06 21.96 22.52
N ARG A 267 -2.98 21.53 21.84
CA ARG A 267 -1.70 22.25 21.76
C ARG A 267 -1.64 23.05 20.46
N GLU A 268 -1.25 24.32 20.58
CA GLU A 268 -1.02 25.18 19.42
C GLU A 268 0.27 24.78 18.70
N TRP A 269 0.13 24.57 17.40
CA TRP A 269 1.21 24.32 16.46
C TRP A 269 1.37 25.54 15.55
N THR A 270 2.58 26.11 15.55
CA THR A 270 2.96 27.11 14.57
C THR A 270 3.82 26.43 13.51
N ARG A 271 3.41 26.55 12.24
CA ARG A 271 4.15 25.96 11.12
C ARG A 271 5.62 26.38 11.15
N LEU A 272 6.50 25.42 10.87
CA LEU A 272 7.91 25.69 10.68
C LEU A 272 8.13 26.19 9.25
N LEU A 273 9.07 27.12 9.09
CA LEU A 273 9.51 27.61 7.79
C LEU A 273 10.95 27.18 7.57
N SER A 274 11.24 26.75 6.35
CA SER A 274 12.60 26.50 5.88
C SER A 274 13.45 27.76 6.06
N THR A 275 14.67 27.59 6.55
CA THR A 275 15.58 28.73 6.75
C THR A 275 16.11 29.26 5.42
N ALA A 276 16.26 28.39 4.41
CA ALA A 276 16.77 28.76 3.10
C ALA A 276 15.72 29.42 2.20
N SER A 277 14.47 28.93 2.19
CA SER A 277 13.43 29.37 1.24
C SER A 277 12.23 30.05 1.88
N SER A 278 12.11 30.05 3.23
CA SER A 278 10.90 30.49 3.95
C SER A 278 9.63 29.73 3.54
N THR A 279 9.77 28.57 2.90
CA THR A 279 8.65 27.69 2.54
C THR A 279 8.20 26.93 3.79
N PRO A 280 6.88 26.75 4.01
CA PRO A 280 6.39 25.90 5.09
C PRO A 280 6.96 24.47 4.99
N VAL A 281 7.43 23.98 6.12
CA VAL A 281 7.86 22.59 6.28
C VAL A 281 6.63 21.76 6.63
N ARG A 282 6.52 20.60 5.99
CA ARG A 282 5.48 19.60 6.28
C ARG A 282 6.07 18.39 7.00
N PHE A 283 5.24 17.83 7.86
CA PHE A 283 5.43 16.52 8.47
C PHE A 283 4.10 15.80 8.37
N ASP A 284 4.08 14.73 7.60
CA ASP A 284 2.88 13.95 7.29
C ASP A 284 2.88 12.68 8.12
N PHE A 285 1.72 12.31 8.65
CA PHE A 285 1.52 11.07 9.40
C PHE A 285 0.51 10.18 8.69
N MET A 286 0.90 8.92 8.45
CA MET A 286 0.16 8.00 7.60
C MET A 286 -0.07 6.66 8.32
N PRO A 287 -1.18 6.52 9.07
CA PRO A 287 -1.66 5.24 9.51
C PRO A 287 -2.32 4.46 8.36
N ASP A 288 -2.39 3.15 8.53
CA ASP A 288 -3.24 2.27 7.74
C ASP A 288 -4.73 2.51 8.02
N ALA A 289 -5.56 2.45 6.98
CA ALA A 289 -7.00 2.65 7.09
C ALA A 289 -7.73 1.38 7.60
N ALA A 290 -7.62 1.10 8.90
CA ALA A 290 -8.20 -0.09 9.51
C ALA A 290 -9.72 -0.25 9.29
N GLU A 291 -10.48 0.86 9.21
CA GLU A 291 -11.94 0.82 9.04
C GLU A 291 -12.43 0.37 7.64
N ASP A 292 -11.64 0.54 6.58
CA ASP A 292 -12.10 0.24 5.20
C ASP A 292 -11.87 -1.21 4.75
N ARG A 293 -11.01 -1.97 5.44
CA ARG A 293 -10.62 -3.33 5.01
C ARG A 293 -11.70 -4.39 5.19
N THR A 294 -12.44 -4.38 6.30
CA THR A 294 -13.49 -5.39 6.54
C THR A 294 -14.65 -5.28 5.54
N MET A 295 -15.02 -4.06 5.16
CA MET A 295 -15.98 -3.84 4.09
C MET A 295 -15.38 -4.19 2.73
N GLY A 296 -14.12 -3.83 2.47
CA GLY A 296 -13.39 -4.17 1.25
C GLY A 296 -13.34 -5.68 0.97
N GLU A 297 -12.95 -6.49 1.95
CA GLU A 297 -12.90 -7.95 1.83
C GLU A 297 -14.29 -8.57 1.59
N ALA A 298 -15.31 -8.10 2.32
CA ALA A 298 -16.68 -8.56 2.14
C ALA A 298 -17.20 -8.27 0.72
N TYR A 299 -16.91 -7.08 0.17
CA TYR A 299 -17.29 -6.73 -1.21
C TYR A 299 -16.49 -7.52 -2.25
N GLN A 300 -15.22 -7.81 -2.00
CA GLN A 300 -14.42 -8.67 -2.89
C GLN A 300 -14.98 -10.09 -2.94
N ILE A 301 -15.32 -10.68 -1.79
CA ILE A 301 -15.95 -12.01 -1.72
C ILE A 301 -17.30 -11.99 -2.44
N LEU A 302 -18.15 -10.99 -2.17
CA LEU A 302 -19.46 -10.85 -2.80
C LEU A 302 -19.33 -10.69 -4.33
N GLY A 303 -18.37 -9.90 -4.80
CA GLY A 303 -18.08 -9.71 -6.22
C GLY A 303 -17.57 -10.98 -6.90
N LEU A 304 -16.69 -11.74 -6.24
CA LEU A 304 -16.18 -13.01 -6.75
C LEU A 304 -17.29 -14.08 -6.81
N LEU A 305 -18.09 -14.21 -5.76
CA LEU A 305 -19.24 -15.13 -5.74
C LEU A 305 -20.27 -14.73 -6.80
N GLY A 306 -20.59 -13.44 -6.92
CA GLY A 306 -21.53 -12.93 -7.92
C GLY A 306 -21.09 -13.20 -9.34
N SER A 307 -19.81 -12.95 -9.66
CA SER A 307 -19.25 -13.20 -10.99
C SER A 307 -19.13 -14.69 -11.33
N LEU A 308 -18.78 -15.55 -10.37
CA LEU A 308 -18.82 -17.01 -10.55
C LEU A 308 -20.25 -17.52 -10.79
N LEU A 309 -21.24 -16.98 -10.08
CA LEU A 309 -22.66 -17.32 -10.27
C LEU A 309 -23.16 -16.90 -11.66
N LEU A 310 -22.78 -15.72 -12.14
CA LEU A 310 -23.10 -15.25 -13.50
C LEU A 310 -22.46 -16.16 -14.55
N ALA A 311 -21.18 -16.49 -14.42
CA ALA A 311 -20.50 -17.43 -15.32
C ALA A 311 -21.19 -18.82 -15.33
N ALA A 312 -21.53 -19.34 -14.15
CA ALA A 312 -22.21 -20.63 -14.01
C ALA A 312 -23.63 -20.62 -14.62
N SER A 313 -24.29 -19.46 -14.69
CA SER A 313 -25.64 -19.33 -15.25
C SER A 313 -25.75 -19.65 -16.75
N LEU A 314 -24.63 -19.60 -17.48
CA LEU A 314 -24.58 -19.97 -18.89
C LEU A 314 -24.61 -21.50 -19.10
N VAL A 315 -24.19 -22.29 -18.12
CA VAL A 315 -24.09 -23.75 -18.22
C VAL A 315 -25.44 -24.43 -18.46
N PRO A 316 -26.53 -24.13 -17.71
CA PRO A 316 -27.86 -24.67 -18.00
C PRO A 316 -28.34 -24.37 -19.42
N GLN A 317 -28.06 -23.17 -19.92
CA GLN A 317 -28.48 -22.76 -21.27
C GLN A 317 -27.67 -23.48 -22.35
N MET A 318 -26.35 -23.60 -22.18
CA MET A 318 -25.48 -24.40 -23.05
C MET A 318 -25.92 -25.86 -23.07
N TRP A 319 -26.20 -26.44 -21.90
CA TRP A 319 -26.69 -27.81 -21.80
C TRP A 319 -28.04 -28.00 -22.49
N LYS A 320 -28.98 -27.06 -22.33
CA LYS A 320 -30.28 -27.08 -23.02
C LYS A 320 -30.07 -27.11 -24.54
N VAL A 321 -29.27 -26.20 -25.10
CA VAL A 321 -28.98 -26.17 -26.56
C VAL A 321 -28.29 -27.45 -27.02
N TYR A 322 -27.33 -27.95 -26.24
CA TYR A 322 -26.63 -29.19 -26.56
C TYR A 322 -27.59 -30.40 -26.58
N ARG A 323 -28.55 -30.45 -25.66
CA ARG A 323 -29.53 -31.54 -25.55
C ARG A 323 -30.63 -31.44 -26.60
N THR A 324 -31.17 -30.25 -26.84
CA THR A 324 -32.27 -30.05 -27.81
C THR A 324 -31.78 -29.97 -29.25
N LYS A 325 -30.47 -29.81 -29.47
CA LYS A 325 -29.85 -29.57 -30.79
C LYS A 325 -30.48 -28.38 -31.52
N SER A 326 -31.01 -27.43 -30.77
CA SER A 326 -31.70 -26.25 -31.28
C SER A 326 -31.39 -25.03 -30.44
N ALA A 327 -31.09 -23.93 -31.12
CA ALA A 327 -30.81 -22.64 -30.51
C ALA A 327 -31.77 -21.54 -31.03
N LYS A 328 -32.93 -21.93 -31.59
CA LYS A 328 -33.89 -21.00 -32.22
C LYS A 328 -34.37 -19.91 -31.26
N ASP A 329 -34.55 -20.24 -29.98
CA ASP A 329 -35.08 -19.33 -28.96
C ASP A 329 -34.04 -18.33 -28.42
N ILE A 330 -32.79 -18.41 -28.86
CA ILE A 330 -31.72 -17.51 -28.41
C ILE A 330 -31.63 -16.33 -29.37
N SER A 331 -31.76 -15.11 -28.84
CA SER A 331 -31.58 -13.88 -29.63
C SER A 331 -30.11 -13.68 -30.02
N LEU A 332 -29.85 -13.48 -31.32
CA LEU A 332 -28.52 -13.14 -31.83
C LEU A 332 -28.06 -11.77 -31.33
N THR A 333 -28.98 -10.81 -31.28
CA THR A 333 -28.71 -9.45 -30.78
C THR A 333 -28.28 -9.50 -29.32
N PHE A 334 -28.97 -10.28 -28.48
CA PHE A 334 -28.57 -10.50 -27.10
C PHE A 334 -27.14 -11.05 -27.00
N GLN A 335 -26.81 -12.10 -27.76
CA GLN A 335 -25.48 -12.71 -27.73
C GLN A 335 -24.38 -11.73 -28.14
N LEU A 336 -24.59 -10.96 -29.20
CA LEU A 336 -23.61 -9.98 -29.70
C LEU A 336 -23.39 -8.84 -28.69
N THR A 337 -24.47 -8.27 -28.15
CA THR A 337 -24.38 -7.21 -27.14
C THR A 337 -23.70 -7.71 -25.86
N TYR A 338 -24.03 -8.92 -25.43
CA TYR A 338 -23.45 -9.54 -24.24
C TYR A 338 -21.95 -9.84 -24.40
N LEU A 339 -21.54 -10.40 -25.54
CA LEU A 339 -20.12 -10.64 -25.87
C LEU A 339 -19.32 -9.33 -25.93
N LEU A 340 -19.88 -8.28 -26.53
CA LEU A 340 -19.24 -6.96 -26.57
C LEU A 340 -19.05 -6.40 -25.15
N GLY A 341 -20.10 -6.43 -24.33
CA GLY A 341 -20.04 -5.96 -22.94
C GLY A 341 -19.01 -6.71 -22.09
N LEU A 342 -19.01 -8.05 -22.16
CA LEU A 342 -18.02 -8.88 -21.46
C LEU A 342 -16.59 -8.59 -21.92
N SER A 343 -16.37 -8.42 -23.23
CA SER A 343 -15.05 -8.08 -23.77
C SER A 343 -14.55 -6.74 -23.22
N MET A 344 -15.43 -5.75 -23.09
CA MET A 344 -15.10 -4.45 -22.48
C MET A 344 -14.77 -4.58 -20.99
N ILE A 345 -15.51 -5.40 -20.24
CA ILE A 345 -15.26 -5.65 -18.81
C ILE A 345 -13.91 -6.35 -18.59
N VAL A 346 -13.59 -7.37 -19.39
CA VAL A 346 -12.28 -8.06 -19.33
C VAL A 346 -11.14 -7.09 -19.63
N ALA A 347 -11.27 -6.26 -20.67
CA ALA A 347 -10.27 -5.26 -21.01
C ALA A 347 -10.08 -4.22 -19.90
N TYR A 348 -11.17 -3.72 -19.31
CA TYR A 348 -11.12 -2.79 -18.18
C TYR A 348 -10.45 -3.44 -16.96
N GLY A 349 -10.90 -4.64 -16.57
CA GLY A 349 -10.38 -5.34 -15.41
C GLY A 349 -8.89 -5.65 -15.56
N PHE A 350 -8.46 -6.12 -16.72
CA PHE A 350 -7.04 -6.38 -17.01
C PHE A 350 -6.22 -5.09 -16.98
N GLY A 351 -6.69 -4.01 -17.62
CA GLY A 351 -6.00 -2.72 -17.64
C GLY A 351 -5.85 -2.06 -16.26
N ARG A 352 -6.70 -2.42 -15.30
CA ARG A 352 -6.66 -1.94 -13.91
C ARG A 352 -6.07 -2.96 -12.93
N TRP A 353 -5.57 -4.10 -13.42
CA TRP A 353 -5.07 -5.20 -12.60
C TRP A 353 -6.08 -5.74 -11.57
N LEU A 354 -7.38 -5.63 -11.87
CA LEU A 354 -8.47 -6.08 -11.01
C LEU A 354 -8.73 -7.57 -11.22
N TRP A 355 -7.83 -8.42 -10.72
CA TRP A 355 -7.91 -9.88 -10.88
C TRP A 355 -9.24 -10.52 -10.44
N PRO A 356 -9.95 -10.03 -9.39
CA PRO A 356 -11.26 -10.56 -9.03
C PRO A 356 -12.35 -10.26 -10.07
N ILE A 357 -12.10 -9.31 -11.00
CA ILE A 357 -13.03 -8.95 -12.07
C ILE A 357 -12.66 -9.69 -13.36
N TYR A 358 -11.42 -9.56 -13.83
CA TYR A 358 -11.08 -10.05 -15.16
C TYR A 358 -10.96 -11.58 -15.23
N ILE A 359 -10.58 -12.27 -14.14
CA ILE A 359 -10.50 -13.75 -14.15
C ILE A 359 -11.91 -14.37 -14.33
N PRO A 360 -12.92 -14.08 -13.50
CA PRO A 360 -14.26 -14.61 -13.69
C PRO A 360 -14.89 -14.17 -15.02
N ALA A 361 -14.73 -12.89 -15.41
CA ALA A 361 -15.26 -12.38 -16.66
C ALA A 361 -14.63 -13.07 -17.89
N THR A 362 -13.37 -13.51 -17.81
CA THR A 362 -12.71 -14.30 -18.87
C THR A 362 -13.36 -15.69 -19.00
N ILE A 363 -13.65 -16.35 -17.88
CA ILE A 363 -14.34 -17.64 -17.86
C ILE A 363 -15.75 -17.49 -18.46
N GLU A 364 -16.48 -16.45 -18.06
CA GLU A 364 -17.81 -16.12 -18.59
C GLU A 364 -17.78 -15.82 -20.09
N LEU A 365 -16.78 -15.06 -20.55
CA LEU A 365 -16.58 -14.77 -21.97
C LEU A 365 -16.34 -16.06 -22.79
N CYS A 366 -15.54 -17.00 -22.27
CA CYS A 366 -15.33 -18.29 -22.93
C CYS A 366 -16.63 -19.11 -23.03
N ALA A 367 -17.44 -19.14 -21.96
CA ALA A 367 -18.74 -19.82 -21.97
C ALA A 367 -19.73 -19.15 -22.95
N ALA A 368 -19.75 -17.82 -22.98
CA ALA A 368 -20.59 -17.03 -23.89
C ALA A 368 -20.20 -17.26 -25.36
N LEU A 369 -18.89 -17.26 -25.66
CA LEU A 369 -18.39 -17.58 -27.01
C LEU A 369 -18.78 -18.99 -27.44
N THR A 370 -18.72 -19.95 -26.52
CA THR A 370 -19.14 -21.33 -26.79
C THR A 370 -20.64 -21.40 -27.13
N LEU A 371 -21.49 -20.73 -26.34
CA LEU A 371 -22.93 -20.67 -26.61
C LEU A 371 -23.23 -19.97 -27.95
N PHE A 372 -22.50 -18.91 -28.28
CA PHE A 372 -22.60 -18.23 -29.56
C PHE A 372 -22.20 -19.13 -30.74
N SER A 373 -21.09 -19.87 -30.62
CA SER A 373 -20.69 -20.87 -31.63
C SER A 373 -21.75 -21.96 -31.81
N MET A 374 -22.34 -22.46 -30.72
CA MET A 374 -23.44 -23.42 -30.78
C MET A 374 -24.66 -22.84 -31.50
N LYS A 375 -25.00 -21.57 -31.25
CA LYS A 375 -26.09 -20.86 -31.92
C LYS A 375 -25.88 -20.81 -33.44
N LEU A 376 -24.71 -20.36 -33.88
CA LEU A 376 -24.37 -20.29 -35.30
C LEU A 376 -24.41 -21.68 -35.96
N TYR A 377 -23.84 -22.69 -35.28
CA TYR A 377 -23.80 -24.06 -35.77
C TYR A 377 -25.21 -24.65 -35.98
N TYR A 378 -26.07 -24.63 -34.95
CA TYR A 378 -27.39 -25.24 -35.03
C TYR A 378 -28.35 -24.45 -35.94
N ASP A 379 -28.23 -23.12 -36.03
CA ASP A 379 -28.99 -22.33 -37.00
C ASP A 379 -28.60 -22.65 -38.45
N TRP A 380 -27.30 -22.82 -38.70
CA TRP A 380 -26.80 -23.21 -40.00
C TRP A 380 -27.26 -24.62 -40.37
N GLN A 381 -27.17 -25.58 -39.43
CA GLN A 381 -27.61 -26.96 -39.64
C GLN A 381 -29.12 -27.04 -39.94
N ASN A 382 -29.94 -26.28 -39.21
CA ASN A 382 -31.38 -26.19 -39.46
C ASN A 382 -31.69 -25.58 -40.83
N ARG A 383 -31.03 -24.47 -41.21
CA ARG A 383 -31.20 -23.87 -42.54
C ARG A 383 -30.83 -24.84 -43.66
N LYS A 384 -29.73 -25.59 -43.50
CA LYS A 384 -29.31 -26.61 -44.47
C LYS A 384 -30.35 -27.73 -44.59
N HIS A 385 -30.92 -28.18 -43.48
CA HIS A 385 -31.98 -29.20 -43.48
C HIS A 385 -33.26 -28.69 -44.17
N ASP A 386 -33.68 -27.46 -43.90
CA ASP A 386 -34.85 -26.83 -44.53
C ASP A 386 -34.65 -26.65 -46.05
N ILE A 387 -33.47 -26.23 -46.50
CA ILE A 387 -33.13 -26.11 -47.93
C ILE A 387 -33.17 -27.49 -48.62
N ASN A 388 -32.55 -28.52 -48.03
CA ASN A 388 -32.56 -29.86 -48.60
C ASN A 388 -33.99 -30.41 -48.70
N LYS A 389 -34.82 -30.18 -47.69
CA LYS A 389 -36.23 -30.61 -47.68
C LYS A 389 -37.07 -29.91 -48.76
N LEU A 390 -36.79 -28.64 -49.06
CA LEU A 390 -37.43 -27.89 -50.16
C LEU A 390 -36.96 -28.40 -51.54
N ALA A 391 -35.68 -28.77 -51.67
CA ALA A 391 -35.13 -29.35 -52.90
C ALA A 391 -35.75 -30.72 -53.19
N ASP A 392 -35.90 -31.59 -52.19
CA ASP A 392 -36.51 -32.92 -52.34
C ASP A 392 -38.02 -32.87 -52.61
N ALA A 393 -38.69 -31.77 -52.24
CA ALA A 393 -40.14 -31.59 -52.42
C ALA A 393 -40.55 -30.97 -53.76
N SER A 394 -39.59 -30.62 -54.63
CA SER A 394 -39.85 -30.02 -55.95
C SER A 394 -39.89 -31.11 -57.03
N PRO A 395 -41.04 -31.42 -57.67
CA PRO A 395 -41.09 -32.40 -58.74
C PRO A 395 -40.40 -31.86 -60.01
N GLU A 396 -39.56 -32.70 -60.64
CA GLU A 396 -39.01 -32.43 -61.98
C GLU A 396 -40.17 -32.28 -62.97
N VAL A 397 -40.39 -31.05 -63.46
CA VAL A 397 -41.22 -30.83 -64.63
C VAL A 397 -40.32 -30.97 -65.85
N GLU A 398 -40.31 -32.17 -66.42
CA GLU A 398 -39.72 -32.45 -67.73
C GLU A 398 -40.60 -31.78 -68.80
N VAL A 399 -40.16 -30.64 -69.34
CA VAL A 399 -40.79 -30.02 -70.52
C VAL A 399 -40.02 -30.50 -71.75
N ASP A 400 -40.65 -31.40 -72.51
CA ASP A 400 -40.19 -31.90 -73.80
C ASP A 400 -40.24 -30.78 -74.85
N VAL A 401 -39.08 -30.23 -75.21
CA VAL A 401 -38.93 -29.19 -76.24
C VAL A 401 -38.63 -29.86 -77.58
N ALA A 402 -39.63 -30.54 -78.14
CA ALA A 402 -39.53 -31.13 -79.48
C ALA A 402 -40.83 -30.98 -80.30
N SER A 403 -41.54 -29.85 -80.23
CA SER A 403 -42.53 -29.48 -81.26
C SER A 403 -42.90 -27.99 -81.23
N ALA A 404 -41.98 -27.10 -81.58
CA ALA A 404 -42.31 -25.70 -81.90
C ALA A 404 -41.29 -25.06 -82.85
N VAL A 405 -40.97 -25.74 -83.96
CA VAL A 405 -40.34 -25.11 -85.13
C VAL A 405 -41.33 -25.21 -86.28
N SER A 406 -42.25 -24.24 -86.33
CA SER A 406 -43.08 -23.91 -87.51
C SER A 406 -44.17 -22.94 -87.09
N MET A 407 -43.89 -21.63 -87.08
CA MET A 407 -44.78 -20.60 -87.67
C MET A 407 -44.26 -19.18 -87.40
N ASN A 408 -44.13 -18.43 -88.50
CA ASN A 408 -44.16 -16.97 -88.68
C ASN A 408 -43.01 -16.16 -88.05
N CYS A 409 -42.03 -15.66 -88.80
CA CYS A 409 -42.06 -14.73 -89.95
C CYS A 409 -42.93 -13.47 -89.75
N HIS A 410 -42.24 -12.32 -89.78
CA HIS A 410 -42.71 -10.93 -89.89
C HIS A 410 -43.37 -10.38 -88.61
N GLY A 411 -43.08 -9.17 -88.14
CA GLY A 411 -42.30 -8.04 -88.63
C GLY A 411 -42.63 -6.84 -87.73
N GLU A 412 -41.72 -5.87 -87.70
CA GLU A 412 -41.92 -4.45 -87.39
C GLU A 412 -42.48 -4.02 -86.00
N GLY A 413 -41.98 -2.87 -85.52
CA GLY A 413 -42.80 -2.01 -84.68
C GLY A 413 -42.10 -1.34 -83.49
N VAL A 414 -41.32 -0.31 -83.79
CA VAL A 414 -40.85 0.76 -82.89
C VAL A 414 -41.99 1.39 -82.05
N ARG A 415 -41.73 1.68 -80.76
CA ARG A 415 -42.06 2.92 -79.98
C ARG A 415 -41.75 2.65 -78.49
N ALA A 416 -40.77 3.27 -77.82
CA ALA A 416 -40.49 4.69 -77.52
C ALA A 416 -41.42 5.30 -76.43
N ILE A 417 -40.79 5.61 -75.27
CA ILE A 417 -41.02 6.76 -74.35
C ILE A 417 -42.28 6.62 -73.46
N GLN A 418 -42.23 6.77 -72.13
CA GLN A 418 -41.55 7.77 -71.30
C GLN A 418 -41.30 7.24 -69.88
#